data_AF-A0A1Z4GB20-F1
#
_entry.id   AF-A0A1Z4GB20-F1
#
_cell.length_a   1.000
_cell.length_b   1.000
_cell.length_c   1.000
_cell.angle_alpha   90.00
_cell.angle_beta   90.00
_cell.angle_gamma   90.00
#
_symmetry.space_group_name_H-M   'P 1'
#
loop_
_entity.id
_entity.type
_entity.pdbx_description
1 polymer ?
#
loop_
_entity_poly.entity_id
_entity_poly.type
_entity_poly.pdbx_seq_one_letter_code
_entity_poly.pdbx_strand_id
1 'polypeptide(L)'
;MHWKKGGEANAEKPEEGDLLIVRQHAHVTHVVQFFNDTVYDDDSGYEFSIGRLVQIIWKANDLKNLPHNKEIFGCSITFPPNGKAHYLENISDFNKHWNKYGGLPGFQNYVTDVLNNKGEWLKPLIKLK
;
A
#
# COMPACT_ATOMS: atom_id res chain seq x y z
N MET A 1 8.34 -1.04 -7.05
CA MET A 1 8.24 -1.84 -5.80
C MET A 1 8.72 -3.24 -6.10
N HIS A 2 9.54 -3.87 -5.24
CA HIS A 2 10.15 -5.17 -5.53
C HIS A 2 9.60 -6.29 -4.65
N TRP A 3 9.56 -7.49 -5.21
CA TRP A 3 9.18 -8.74 -4.58
C TRP A 3 10.31 -9.76 -4.72
N LYS A 4 10.24 -10.79 -3.88
CA LYS A 4 11.16 -11.92 -3.97
C LYS A 4 10.89 -12.74 -5.23
N LYS A 5 11.94 -13.23 -5.89
CA LYS A 5 11.86 -14.18 -7.02
C LYS A 5 11.09 -15.45 -6.63
N GLY A 6 10.19 -15.93 -7.48
CA GLY A 6 9.19 -16.94 -7.12
C GLY A 6 7.94 -16.38 -6.43
N GLY A 7 7.87 -15.05 -6.28
CA GLY A 7 6.75 -14.30 -5.69
C GLY A 7 5.83 -13.65 -6.73
N GLU A 8 5.91 -14.05 -7.99
CA GLU A 8 5.22 -13.47 -9.14
C GLU A 8 3.71 -13.46 -8.88
N ALA A 9 3.13 -14.58 -8.45
CA ALA A 9 1.71 -14.67 -8.11
C ALA A 9 1.26 -13.71 -6.97
N ASN A 10 2.17 -13.15 -6.17
CA ASN A 10 1.83 -12.05 -5.26
C ASN A 10 1.99 -10.68 -5.92
N ALA A 11 3.05 -10.51 -6.71
CA ALA A 11 3.32 -9.29 -7.46
C ALA A 11 2.23 -9.03 -8.52
N GLU A 12 1.59 -10.06 -9.06
CA GLU A 12 0.51 -10.01 -10.06
C GLU A 12 -0.87 -9.70 -9.45
N LYS A 13 -1.05 -9.81 -8.13
CA LYS A 13 -2.38 -9.63 -7.52
C LYS A 13 -2.98 -8.25 -7.75
N PRO A 14 -2.25 -7.14 -7.54
CA PRO A 14 -2.83 -5.81 -7.68
C PRO A 14 -3.00 -5.44 -9.15
N GLU A 15 -4.11 -4.81 -9.49
CA GLU A 15 -4.43 -4.37 -10.85
C GLU A 15 -3.95 -2.93 -11.11
N GLU A 16 -3.89 -2.51 -12.38
CA GLU A 16 -3.65 -1.12 -12.75
C GLU A 16 -4.66 -0.19 -12.06
N GLY A 17 -4.15 0.87 -11.43
CA GLY A 17 -4.96 1.83 -10.70
C GLY A 17 -5.22 1.48 -9.24
N ASP A 18 -4.96 0.23 -8.80
CA ASP A 18 -5.08 -0.16 -7.39
C ASP A 18 -4.16 0.67 -6.49
N LEU A 19 -4.63 0.91 -5.27
CA LEU A 19 -3.86 1.61 -4.24
C LEU A 19 -3.28 0.64 -3.22
N LEU A 20 -2.02 0.90 -2.84
CA LEU A 20 -1.32 0.15 -1.80
C LEU A 20 -0.76 1.08 -0.74
N ILE A 21 -1.10 0.77 0.51
CA ILE A 21 -0.47 1.38 1.68
C ILE A 21 0.85 0.65 1.97
N VAL A 22 1.97 1.34 1.80
CA VAL A 22 3.30 0.80 2.04
C VAL A 22 3.66 0.97 3.52
N ARG A 23 4.10 -0.13 4.14
CA ARG A 23 4.45 -0.17 5.56
C ARG A 23 5.86 -0.67 5.79
N GLN A 24 6.55 -0.05 6.74
CA GLN A 24 7.85 -0.45 7.25
C GLN A 24 7.81 -0.43 8.78
N HIS A 25 8.17 -1.55 9.43
CA HIS A 25 8.15 -1.68 10.89
C HIS A 25 6.84 -1.17 11.54
N ALA A 26 5.68 -1.59 11.01
CA ALA A 26 4.34 -1.16 11.44
C ALA A 26 4.00 0.33 11.21
N HIS A 27 4.86 1.10 10.58
CA HIS A 27 4.61 2.50 10.24
C HIS A 27 4.30 2.65 8.75
N VAL A 28 3.41 3.58 8.41
CA VAL A 28 3.04 3.86 7.01
C VAL A 28 3.94 4.96 6.48
N THR A 29 4.59 4.69 5.35
CA THR A 29 5.54 5.63 4.73
C THR A 29 4.99 6.27 3.45
N HIS A 30 4.26 5.49 2.65
CA HIS A 30 3.73 5.91 1.36
C HIS A 30 2.36 5.28 1.10
N VAL A 31 1.58 5.94 0.24
CA VAL A 31 0.52 5.30 -0.53
C VAL A 31 0.94 5.38 -1.98
N VAL A 32 0.88 4.24 -2.65
CA VAL A 32 1.25 4.12 -4.06
C VAL A 32 0.07 3.63 -4.88
N GLN A 33 0.02 4.02 -6.14
CA GLN A 33 -0.90 3.49 -7.14
C GLN A 33 -0.13 2.61 -8.12
N PHE A 34 -0.67 1.44 -8.48
CA PHE A 34 -0.07 0.59 -9.51
C PHE A 34 -0.25 1.23 -10.89
N PHE A 35 0.84 1.33 -11.64
CA PHE A 35 0.85 2.05 -12.92
C PHE A 35 0.36 1.21 -14.10
N ASN A 36 0.59 -0.10 -14.05
CA ASN A 36 0.17 -1.07 -15.05
C ASN A 36 0.15 -2.48 -14.43
N ASP A 37 -0.34 -3.46 -15.18
CA ASP A 37 -0.41 -4.87 -14.76
C ASP A 37 0.89 -5.66 -14.96
N THR A 38 1.97 -5.02 -15.42
CA THR A 38 3.20 -5.73 -15.82
C THR A 38 4.11 -5.98 -14.62
N VAL A 39 4.51 -7.24 -14.42
CA VAL A 39 5.63 -7.63 -13.56
C VAL A 39 6.91 -7.59 -14.39
N TYR A 40 7.92 -6.90 -13.87
CA TYR A 40 9.25 -6.78 -14.46
C TYR A 40 10.22 -7.66 -13.67
N ASP A 41 11.17 -8.32 -14.33
CA ASP A 41 12.37 -8.91 -13.72
C ASP A 41 13.55 -8.07 -14.22
N ASP A 42 14.44 -7.65 -13.32
CA ASP A 42 15.64 -6.89 -13.67
C ASP A 42 16.82 -7.77 -14.11
N ASP A 43 16.60 -9.09 -14.20
CA ASP A 43 17.57 -10.12 -14.62
C ASP A 43 18.87 -10.14 -13.80
N SER A 44 18.91 -9.44 -12.66
CA SER A 44 20.11 -9.30 -11.83
C SER A 44 20.49 -10.59 -11.11
N GLY A 45 19.57 -11.55 -11.02
CA GLY A 45 19.73 -12.76 -10.21
C GLY A 45 19.62 -12.53 -8.70
N TYR A 46 19.37 -11.30 -8.25
CA TYR A 46 19.14 -11.01 -6.83
C TYR A 46 17.81 -11.59 -6.33
N GLU A 47 17.74 -11.84 -5.02
CA GLU A 47 16.54 -12.40 -4.40
C GLU A 47 15.30 -11.52 -4.61
N PHE A 48 15.46 -10.19 -4.66
CA PHE A 48 14.37 -9.21 -4.86
C PHE A 48 14.46 -8.53 -6.23
N SER A 49 14.50 -9.33 -7.30
CA SER A 49 14.69 -8.90 -8.69
C SER A 49 13.40 -8.63 -9.47
N ILE A 50 12.25 -9.13 -8.98
CA ILE A 50 10.97 -8.88 -9.64
C ILE A 50 10.30 -7.63 -9.07
N GLY A 51 9.58 -6.87 -9.89
CA GLY A 51 8.96 -5.63 -9.47
C GLY A 51 7.74 -5.19 -10.25
N ARG A 52 6.97 -4.28 -9.64
CA ARG A 52 5.85 -3.56 -10.26
C ARG A 52 6.17 -2.07 -10.33
N LEU A 53 5.80 -1.44 -11.44
CA LEU A 53 5.81 0.01 -11.56
C LEU A 53 4.66 0.59 -10.74
N VAL A 54 4.99 1.55 -9.89
CA VAL A 54 4.03 2.23 -9.02
C VAL A 54 4.32 3.72 -9.00
N GLN A 55 3.27 4.51 -8.88
CA GLN A 55 3.35 5.94 -8.64
C GLN A 55 3.10 6.22 -7.16
N ILE A 56 3.98 7.01 -6.53
CA ILE A 56 3.70 7.52 -5.19
C ILE A 56 2.63 8.60 -5.31
N ILE A 57 1.49 8.41 -4.65
CA ILE A 57 0.37 9.37 -4.63
C ILE A 57 0.25 10.07 -3.27
N TRP A 58 0.86 9.52 -2.23
CA TRP A 58 1.03 10.16 -0.93
C TRP A 58 2.33 9.69 -0.28
N LYS A 59 3.00 10.57 0.46
CA LYS A 59 4.13 10.21 1.32
C LYS A 59 4.07 10.96 2.65
N ALA A 60 4.62 10.35 3.70
CA ALA A 60 4.76 10.98 5.00
C ALA A 60 5.74 12.18 4.93
N ASN A 61 5.43 13.25 5.66
CA ASN A 61 6.28 14.46 5.69
C ASN A 61 7.50 14.30 6.61
N ASP A 62 7.36 13.52 7.67
CA ASP A 62 8.40 13.33 8.68
C ASP A 62 8.73 11.84 8.86
N LEU A 63 9.92 11.45 8.38
CA LEU A 63 10.42 10.08 8.50
C LEU A 63 10.80 9.70 9.94
N LYS A 64 10.95 10.67 10.85
CA LYS A 64 11.22 10.41 12.29
C LYS A 64 9.93 10.18 13.08
N ASN A 65 8.80 10.65 12.57
CA ASN A 65 7.50 10.57 13.23
C ASN A 65 6.43 10.01 12.27
N LEU A 66 6.69 8.83 11.75
CA LEU A 66 5.77 8.15 10.84
C LEU A 66 4.47 7.76 11.56
N PRO A 67 3.32 7.81 10.88
CA PRO A 67 2.06 7.35 11.46
C PRO A 67 2.10 5.83 11.65
N HIS A 68 1.78 5.38 12.86
CA HIS A 68 1.67 3.96 13.19
C HIS A 68 0.46 3.34 12.49
N ASN A 69 0.50 2.07 12.11
CA ASN A 69 -0.58 1.41 11.37
C ASN A 69 -1.93 1.53 12.08
N LYS A 70 -1.96 1.40 13.42
CA LYS A 70 -3.17 1.54 14.22
C LYS A 70 -3.85 2.90 14.04
N GLU A 71 -3.06 3.96 13.85
CA GLU A 71 -3.59 5.29 13.55
C GLU A 71 -4.15 5.35 12.13
N ILE A 72 -3.41 4.84 11.13
CA ILE A 72 -3.88 4.85 9.74
C ILE A 72 -5.12 3.98 9.53
N PHE A 73 -5.20 2.81 10.18
CA PHE A 73 -6.30 1.87 10.01
C PHE A 73 -7.48 2.11 10.97
N GLY A 74 -7.34 3.00 11.95
CA GLY A 74 -8.34 3.26 13.00
C GLY A 74 -8.58 2.08 13.95
N CYS A 75 -7.87 0.97 13.77
CA CYS A 75 -8.01 -0.25 14.54
C CYS A 75 -6.71 -1.07 14.55
N SER A 76 -6.61 -2.01 15.49
CA SER A 76 -5.50 -2.96 15.52
C SER A 76 -5.72 -4.02 14.44
N ILE A 77 -4.85 -4.03 13.43
CA ILE A 77 -4.85 -5.05 12.37
C ILE A 77 -3.53 -5.80 12.41
N THR A 78 -3.62 -7.13 12.49
CA THR A 78 -2.46 -8.02 12.41
C THR A 78 -2.19 -8.37 10.95
N PHE A 79 -1.01 -8.02 10.45
CA PHE A 79 -0.60 -8.38 9.10
C PHE A 79 0.50 -9.44 9.16
N PRO A 80 0.46 -10.47 8.30
CA PRO A 80 1.54 -11.43 8.20
C PRO A 80 2.88 -10.77 7.85
N PRO A 81 4.01 -11.13 8.50
CA PRO A 81 5.33 -10.56 8.23
C PRO A 81 5.99 -11.24 7.01
N ASN A 82 5.28 -11.33 5.89
CA ASN A 82 5.70 -12.11 4.72
C ASN A 82 5.95 -11.27 3.47
N GLY A 83 5.93 -9.93 3.59
CA GLY A 83 6.18 -9.01 2.47
C GLY A 83 5.11 -9.06 1.37
N LYS A 84 3.98 -9.74 1.60
CA LYS A 84 2.92 -9.89 0.60
C LYS A 84 1.98 -8.70 0.59
N ALA A 85 1.48 -8.34 -0.60
CA ALA A 85 0.31 -7.49 -0.74
C ALA A 85 -0.96 -8.26 -0.30
N HIS A 86 -1.83 -7.59 0.45
CA HIS A 86 -3.08 -8.14 0.98
C HIS A 86 -4.23 -7.18 0.72
N TYR A 87 -5.31 -7.68 0.14
CA TYR A 87 -6.59 -6.96 0.07
C TYR A 87 -7.15 -6.78 1.48
N LEU A 88 -7.47 -5.55 1.86
CA LEU A 88 -7.98 -5.24 3.20
C LEU A 88 -9.30 -5.95 3.50
N GLU A 89 -10.15 -6.08 2.48
CA GLU A 89 -11.44 -6.77 2.56
C GLU A 89 -11.30 -8.28 2.84
N ASN A 90 -10.11 -8.85 2.67
CA ASN A 90 -9.83 -10.24 3.04
C ASN A 90 -9.30 -10.38 4.49
N ILE A 91 -9.15 -9.28 5.23
CA ILE A 91 -8.60 -9.28 6.58
C ILE A 91 -9.74 -9.23 7.60
N SER A 92 -9.87 -10.28 8.42
CA SER A 92 -10.96 -10.41 9.40
C SER A 92 -11.05 -9.23 10.37
N ASP A 93 -9.91 -8.77 10.91
CA ASP A 93 -9.89 -7.64 11.85
C ASP A 93 -10.34 -6.33 11.20
N PHE A 94 -9.98 -6.12 9.93
CA PHE A 94 -10.44 -4.98 9.15
C PHE A 94 -11.96 -4.99 9.01
N ASN A 95 -12.52 -6.09 8.54
CA ASN A 95 -13.96 -6.24 8.33
C ASN A 95 -14.75 -6.10 9.64
N LYS A 96 -14.28 -6.71 10.74
CA LYS A 96 -14.91 -6.58 12.08
C LYS A 96 -15.03 -5.12 12.51
N HIS A 97 -14.04 -4.29 12.18
CA HIS A 97 -14.06 -2.88 12.55
C HIS A 97 -14.86 -2.04 11.54
N TRP A 98 -14.56 -2.14 10.25
CA TRP A 98 -15.04 -1.21 9.24
C TRP A 98 -16.42 -1.53 8.68
N ASN A 99 -16.92 -2.77 8.75
CA ASN A 99 -18.25 -3.11 8.22
C ASN A 99 -19.38 -2.30 8.90
N LYS A 100 -19.25 -1.98 10.19
CA LYS A 100 -20.21 -1.11 10.92
C LYS A 100 -20.09 0.37 10.56
N TYR A 101 -19.04 0.76 9.83
CA TYR A 101 -18.76 2.14 9.40
C TYR A 101 -18.81 2.29 7.86
N GLY A 102 -19.48 1.36 7.16
CA GLY A 102 -19.62 1.41 5.71
C GLY A 102 -18.52 0.69 4.92
N GLY A 103 -17.75 -0.20 5.56
CA GLY A 103 -16.78 -1.08 4.91
C GLY A 103 -15.57 -0.31 4.35
N LEU A 104 -15.07 -0.77 3.20
CA LEU A 104 -13.94 -0.16 2.50
C LEU A 104 -14.16 1.34 2.19
N PRO A 105 -15.33 1.79 1.68
CA PRO A 105 -15.61 3.22 1.50
C PRO A 105 -15.50 4.05 2.78
N GLY A 106 -16.00 3.52 3.90
CA GLY A 106 -15.89 4.18 5.21
C GLY A 106 -14.42 4.34 5.64
N PHE A 107 -13.63 3.30 5.44
CA PHE A 107 -12.19 3.34 5.68
C PHE A 107 -11.49 4.36 4.76
N GLN A 108 -11.81 4.39 3.47
CA GLN A 108 -11.22 5.31 2.50
C GLN A 108 -11.44 6.78 2.89
N ASN A 109 -12.64 7.13 3.36
CA ASN A 109 -12.93 8.47 3.87
C ASN A 109 -12.08 8.79 5.11
N TYR A 110 -12.08 7.89 6.09
CA TYR A 110 -11.30 8.06 7.33
C TYR A 110 -9.79 8.21 7.06
N VAL A 111 -9.22 7.30 6.27
CA VAL A 111 -7.78 7.29 6.03
C VAL A 111 -7.34 8.51 5.25
N THR A 112 -8.19 9.03 4.35
CA THR A 112 -7.92 10.29 3.64
C THR A 112 -7.77 11.45 4.63
N ASP A 113 -8.66 11.58 5.60
CA ASP A 113 -8.58 12.61 6.64
C ASP A 113 -7.35 12.47 7.53
N VAL A 114 -6.99 11.24 7.91
CA VAL A 114 -5.77 10.98 8.69
C VAL A 114 -4.52 11.37 7.89
N LEU A 115 -4.44 10.94 6.62
CA LEU A 115 -3.28 11.18 5.76
C LEU A 115 -3.11 12.67 5.39
N ASN A 116 -4.19 13.42 5.26
CA ASN A 116 -4.18 14.88 5.05
C ASN A 116 -3.37 15.63 6.13
N ASN A 117 -3.34 15.10 7.36
CA ASN A 117 -2.66 15.73 8.49
C ASN A 117 -1.23 15.20 8.72
N LYS A 118 -0.77 14.20 7.94
CA LYS A 118 0.45 13.42 8.22
C LYS A 118 1.46 13.42 7.07
N GLY A 119 1.06 13.86 5.89
CA GLY A 119 1.88 13.81 4.71
C GLY A 119 1.41 14.74 3.62
N GLU A 120 1.97 14.57 2.44
CA GLU A 120 1.58 15.32 1.25
C GLU A 120 1.06 14.38 0.17
N TRP A 121 -0.05 14.79 -0.45
CA TRP A 121 -0.58 14.13 -1.64
C TRP A 121 0.18 14.64 -2.86
N LEU A 122 0.74 13.69 -3.61
CA LEU A 122 1.43 13.96 -4.85
C LEU A 122 0.43 13.78 -5.99
N LYS A 123 0.19 14.86 -6.75
CA LYS A 123 -0.56 14.74 -8.00
C LYS A 123 0.20 13.82 -8.96
N PRO A 124 -0.49 13.08 -9.85
CA PRO A 124 0.18 12.26 -10.82
C PRO A 124 1.20 13.06 -11.63
N LEU A 125 2.43 12.55 -11.71
CA LEU A 125 3.39 12.97 -12.72
C LEU A 125 2.79 12.64 -14.10
N ILE A 126 2.33 13.69 -14.77
CA ILE A 126 2.25 13.94 -16.22
C ILE A 126 2.10 12.68 -17.10
N LYS A 127 1.05 12.65 -17.94
CA LYS A 127 0.91 11.71 -19.07
C LYS A 127 2.19 11.73 -19.92
N LEU A 128 3.06 10.75 -19.72
CA LEU A 128 4.10 10.43 -20.70
C LEU A 128 3.37 9.75 -21.87
N LYS A 129 3.37 10.44 -23.00
CA LYS A 129 2.87 9.93 -24.28
C LYS A 129 3.77 8.82 -24.81
#